data_AF-A0AA86VMM3-F1
#
_entry.id   AF-A0AA86VMM3-F1
#
_cell.length_a   1.000
_cell.length_b   1.000
_cell.length_c   1.000
_cell.angle_alpha   90.00
_cell.angle_beta   90.00
_cell.angle_gamma   90.00
#
_symmetry.space_group_name_H-M   'P 1'
#
loop_
_entity.id
_entity.type
_entity.pdbx_description
1 polymer ?
#
loop_
_entity_poly.entity_id
_entity_poly.type
_entity_poly.pdbx_seq_one_letter_code
_entity_poly.pdbx_strand_id
1 'polypeptide(L)'
;MIDRKNLTDLKVYAIDVDEADELDDALSATKLQDGRIKVWIHVADPTRYVQPGSIVDREAMRRGTSVFLPTATYSMFPENLAMGGMSLRQGEPCNAVTVSAVLHNDGSIAEYSVFNSVIKPTYMLTYEGASELLHLNLQEEGELRILSEAAKLRSNWRRQQGAIETATLDTRIKVSNPEDPEPSLKLYVENQADPAMRLVFEMMILCGEAIAAFGSKNDIPLPYRGQPQSDINVSEFSHLPEGPVRSFALVRVMRAAEIDFRKPARHGVLGIPGYVQFTSPIRRYLDLLAHYQVKAFLRGEPPPFTAGKLEGIAATVNENVRTVRKLSSSSLRYWILEYLRRQPKERPYRALVLRFLKDRIAALLLLEVGFQASAWVPVGSQIGDEVLVKVEEAHPRDDILFLKEVVKE
;
A
#
# COMPACT_ATOMS: atom_id res chain seq x y z
N MET A 1 0.88 -11.46 -32.19
CA MET A 1 1.87 -11.14 -31.14
C MET A 1 1.48 -9.81 -30.54
N ILE A 2 1.45 -9.70 -29.21
CA ILE A 2 1.24 -8.40 -28.55
C ILE A 2 2.51 -7.59 -28.77
N ASP A 3 2.41 -6.44 -29.43
CA ASP A 3 3.54 -5.53 -29.54
C ASP A 3 3.89 -4.98 -28.15
N ARG A 4 5.16 -5.07 -27.77
CA ARG A 4 5.67 -4.64 -26.47
C ARG A 4 6.79 -3.65 -26.70
N LYS A 5 6.65 -2.48 -26.12
CA LYS A 5 7.71 -1.49 -26.11
C LYS A 5 8.90 -2.02 -25.32
N ASN A 6 10.07 -2.06 -25.94
CA ASN A 6 11.30 -2.37 -25.24
C ASN A 6 11.73 -1.17 -24.39
N LEU A 7 11.85 -1.37 -23.08
CA LEU A 7 12.30 -0.39 -22.09
C LEU A 7 13.45 -0.96 -21.23
N THR A 8 14.16 -1.99 -21.72
CA THR A 8 15.24 -2.65 -20.96
C THR A 8 16.46 -1.76 -20.71
N ASP A 9 16.57 -0.63 -21.42
CA ASP A 9 17.66 0.33 -21.24
C ASP A 9 17.39 1.33 -20.10
N LEU A 10 16.16 1.37 -19.56
CA LEU A 10 15.85 2.21 -18.41
C LEU A 10 16.46 1.62 -17.14
N LYS A 11 16.92 2.52 -16.25
CA LYS A 11 17.24 2.16 -14.87
C LYS A 11 15.93 1.96 -14.10
N VAL A 12 15.69 0.73 -13.66
CA VAL A 12 14.41 0.29 -13.09
C VAL A 12 14.60 -0.13 -11.63
N TYR A 13 13.80 0.44 -10.74
CA TYR A 13 13.84 0.21 -9.30
C TYR A 13 12.56 -0.51 -8.85
N ALA A 14 12.67 -1.74 -8.37
CA ALA A 14 11.63 -2.39 -7.58
C ALA A 14 11.95 -2.14 -6.10
N ILE A 15 11.02 -1.51 -5.37
CA ILE A 15 11.22 -1.13 -3.96
C ILE A 15 10.07 -1.74 -3.14
N ASP A 16 10.40 -2.64 -2.22
CA ASP A 16 9.41 -3.32 -1.38
C ASP A 16 10.00 -3.66 0.00
N VAL A 17 9.31 -4.46 0.80
CA VAL A 17 9.86 -5.08 2.00
C VAL A 17 10.89 -6.15 1.63
N ASP A 18 11.89 -6.38 2.51
CA ASP A 18 13.03 -7.29 2.28
C ASP A 18 12.63 -8.72 1.90
N GLU A 19 11.43 -9.15 2.29
CA GLU A 19 10.96 -10.52 2.08
C GLU A 19 9.81 -10.61 1.06
N ALA A 20 9.70 -9.62 0.17
CA ALA A 20 8.72 -9.64 -0.92
C ALA A 20 9.20 -10.52 -2.09
N ASP A 21 8.64 -11.73 -2.19
CA ASP A 21 8.90 -12.64 -3.31
C ASP A 21 8.00 -12.35 -4.54
N GLU A 22 6.81 -11.78 -4.31
CA GLU A 22 5.82 -11.40 -5.33
C GLU A 22 5.92 -9.90 -5.65
N LEU A 23 6.84 -9.52 -6.54
CA LEU A 23 7.04 -8.12 -6.93
C LEU A 23 6.12 -7.73 -8.09
N ASP A 24 5.11 -6.91 -7.76
CA ASP A 24 4.11 -6.43 -8.70
C ASP A 24 4.54 -5.19 -9.48
N ASP A 25 5.38 -4.33 -8.90
CA ASP A 25 5.64 -3.00 -9.46
C ASP A 25 7.12 -2.60 -9.43
N ALA A 26 7.48 -1.74 -10.38
CA ALA A 26 8.80 -1.16 -10.51
C ALA A 26 8.72 0.23 -11.16
N LEU A 27 9.73 1.06 -10.89
CA LEU A 27 9.72 2.48 -11.20
C LEU A 27 10.95 2.91 -11.99
N SER A 28 10.75 3.85 -12.92
CA SER A 28 11.82 4.57 -13.62
C SER A 28 11.45 6.04 -13.78
N ALA A 29 12.44 6.92 -13.87
CA ALA A 29 12.21 8.32 -14.18
C ALA A 29 13.36 8.97 -14.94
N THR A 30 13.07 10.07 -15.61
CA THR A 30 14.06 10.92 -16.27
C THR A 30 13.59 12.39 -16.31
N LYS A 31 14.50 13.31 -16.63
CA LYS A 31 14.16 14.69 -16.98
C LYS A 31 14.13 14.85 -18.50
N LEU A 32 13.07 15.47 -19.01
CA LEU A 32 12.95 15.85 -20.42
C LEU A 32 13.86 17.05 -20.72
N GLN A 33 14.05 17.35 -22.00
CA GLN A 33 14.87 18.49 -22.45
C GLN A 33 14.36 19.84 -21.92
N ASP A 34 13.06 19.97 -21.68
CA ASP A 34 12.42 21.15 -21.10
C ASP A 34 12.45 21.19 -19.56
N GLY A 35 13.12 20.22 -18.93
CA GLY A 35 13.27 20.11 -17.48
C GLY A 35 12.12 19.40 -16.76
N ARG A 36 11.00 19.08 -17.44
CA ARG A 36 9.89 18.34 -16.82
C ARG A 36 10.29 16.92 -16.49
N ILE A 37 9.68 16.38 -15.43
CA ILE A 37 9.92 15.00 -15.03
C ILE A 37 8.98 14.06 -15.79
N LYS A 38 9.55 13.00 -16.36
CA LYS A 38 8.80 11.86 -16.88
C LYS A 38 9.05 10.65 -16.00
N VAL A 39 7.98 10.00 -15.57
CA VAL A 39 8.02 8.75 -14.79
C VAL A 39 7.40 7.61 -15.58
N TRP A 40 7.85 6.40 -15.27
CA TRP A 40 7.24 5.15 -15.70
C TRP A 40 6.96 4.30 -14.47
N ILE A 41 5.70 3.87 -14.34
CA ILE A 41 5.27 2.86 -13.39
C ILE A 41 5.03 1.58 -14.19
N HIS A 42 5.86 0.59 -13.94
CA HIS A 42 5.80 -0.71 -14.58
C HIS A 42 5.08 -1.68 -13.65
N VAL A 43 3.96 -2.23 -14.10
CA VAL A 43 3.23 -3.25 -13.33
C VAL A 43 3.38 -4.60 -14.02
N ALA A 44 3.69 -5.64 -13.26
CA ALA A 44 3.72 -7.03 -13.70
C ALA A 44 2.49 -7.39 -14.55
N ASP A 45 2.70 -8.22 -15.57
CA ASP A 45 1.64 -8.63 -16.50
C ASP A 45 1.27 -10.11 -16.36
N PRO A 46 0.55 -10.51 -15.29
CA PRO A 46 0.14 -11.90 -15.09
C PRO A 46 -0.83 -12.40 -16.16
N THR A 47 -1.53 -11.51 -16.86
CA THR A 47 -2.44 -11.88 -17.96
C THR A 47 -1.71 -12.47 -19.17
N ARG A 48 -0.38 -12.37 -19.22
CA ARG A 48 0.45 -13.10 -20.18
C ARG A 48 0.34 -14.62 -20.00
N TYR A 49 0.10 -15.06 -18.77
CA TYR A 49 0.03 -16.48 -18.38
C TYR A 49 -1.40 -16.93 -18.10
N VAL A 50 -2.27 -16.01 -17.66
CA VAL A 50 -3.60 -16.35 -17.17
C VAL A 50 -4.65 -15.69 -18.04
N GLN A 51 -5.46 -16.50 -18.72
CA GLN A 51 -6.59 -16.04 -19.54
C GLN A 51 -7.89 -16.02 -18.71
N PRO A 52 -8.82 -15.10 -18.97
CA PRO A 52 -10.16 -15.10 -18.38
C PRO A 52 -10.84 -16.46 -18.52
N GLY A 53 -11.40 -16.98 -17.43
CA GLY A 53 -12.09 -18.26 -17.38
C GLY A 53 -11.20 -19.49 -17.38
N SER A 54 -9.87 -19.37 -17.43
CA SER A 54 -8.94 -20.51 -17.27
C SER A 54 -9.01 -21.13 -15.88
N ILE A 55 -8.46 -22.34 -15.69
CA ILE A 55 -8.40 -22.98 -14.36
C ILE A 55 -7.67 -22.09 -13.34
N VAL A 56 -6.57 -21.48 -13.77
CA VAL A 56 -5.77 -20.59 -12.92
C VAL A 56 -6.54 -19.31 -12.58
N ASP A 57 -7.25 -18.71 -13.56
CA ASP A 57 -8.10 -17.54 -13.31
C ASP A 57 -9.24 -17.83 -12.32
N ARG A 58 -9.93 -18.96 -12.49
CA ARG A 58 -11.03 -19.35 -11.58
C ARG A 58 -10.54 -19.58 -10.16
N GLU A 59 -9.35 -20.17 -9.99
CA GLU A 59 -8.75 -20.33 -8.67
C GLU A 59 -8.30 -18.98 -8.07
N ALA A 60 -7.71 -18.10 -8.89
CA ALA A 60 -7.35 -16.75 -8.47
C ALA A 60 -8.60 -15.94 -8.05
N MET A 61 -9.71 -16.05 -8.80
CA MET A 61 -11.00 -15.45 -8.45
C MET A 61 -11.53 -16.00 -7.14
N ARG A 62 -11.45 -17.32 -6.95
CA ARG A 62 -11.89 -18.00 -5.71
C ARG A 62 -11.11 -17.50 -4.50
N ARG A 63 -9.78 -17.37 -4.61
CA ARG A 63 -8.93 -16.82 -3.53
C ARG A 63 -9.15 -15.31 -3.33
N GLY A 64 -9.29 -14.56 -4.42
CA GLY A 64 -9.53 -13.12 -4.45
C GLY A 64 -8.32 -12.24 -4.10
N THR A 65 -7.46 -12.70 -3.19
CA THR A 65 -6.24 -12.01 -2.75
C THR A 65 -5.20 -13.00 -2.22
N SER A 66 -3.91 -12.65 -2.25
CA SER A 66 -2.88 -13.35 -1.46
C SER A 66 -3.15 -13.13 0.04
N VAL A 67 -2.82 -14.12 0.87
CA VAL A 67 -2.94 -14.07 2.34
C VAL A 67 -1.55 -13.94 2.94
N PHE A 68 -1.32 -12.84 3.67
CA PHE A 68 -0.08 -12.61 4.40
C PHE A 68 -0.35 -12.84 5.89
N LEU A 69 0.27 -13.87 6.46
CA LEU A 69 0.29 -14.15 7.89
C LEU A 69 1.71 -13.93 8.43
N PRO A 70 1.88 -13.65 9.73
CA PRO A 70 3.21 -13.60 10.34
C PRO A 70 4.05 -14.86 10.16
N THR A 71 3.42 -16.02 9.98
CA THR A 71 4.06 -17.33 9.86
C THR A 71 4.31 -17.79 8.42
N ALA A 72 3.51 -17.31 7.47
CA ALA A 72 3.56 -17.78 6.08
C ALA A 72 2.79 -16.84 5.14
N THR A 73 3.14 -16.90 3.86
CA THR A 73 2.39 -16.26 2.77
C THR A 73 1.69 -17.33 1.95
N TYR A 74 0.41 -17.12 1.63
CA TYR A 74 -0.34 -17.96 0.69
C TYR A 74 -0.75 -17.12 -0.52
N SER A 75 -0.02 -17.32 -1.61
CA SER A 75 -0.17 -16.60 -2.88
C SER A 75 -1.55 -16.78 -3.51
N MET A 76 -2.06 -15.75 -4.21
CA MET A 76 -3.29 -15.84 -5.02
C MET A 76 -3.10 -16.80 -6.21
N PHE A 77 -1.88 -16.85 -6.75
CA PHE A 77 -1.49 -17.77 -7.81
C PHE A 77 -0.58 -18.88 -7.26
N PRO A 78 -0.36 -19.97 -8.01
CA PRO A 78 0.72 -20.92 -7.70
C PRO A 78 2.08 -20.21 -7.56
N GLU A 79 2.88 -20.59 -6.56
CA GLU A 79 4.14 -19.93 -6.20
C GLU A 79 5.13 -19.81 -7.39
N ASN A 80 5.23 -20.87 -8.19
CA ASN A 80 6.08 -20.88 -9.40
C ASN A 80 5.68 -19.84 -10.46
N LEU A 81 4.41 -19.42 -10.48
CA LEU A 81 3.93 -18.32 -11.31
C LEU A 81 4.11 -16.98 -10.58
N ALA A 82 3.63 -16.89 -9.34
CA ALA A 82 3.59 -15.66 -8.55
C ALA A 82 4.98 -15.07 -8.29
N MET A 83 5.92 -15.91 -7.82
CA MET A 83 7.30 -15.54 -7.47
C MET A 83 8.27 -15.74 -8.65
N GLY A 84 7.83 -16.46 -9.69
CA GLY A 84 8.60 -16.76 -10.89
C GLY A 84 8.20 -15.89 -12.07
N GLY A 85 7.47 -16.48 -13.01
CA GLY A 85 7.21 -15.87 -14.32
C GLY A 85 6.41 -14.56 -14.31
N MET A 86 5.65 -14.27 -13.25
CA MET A 86 4.89 -13.03 -13.11
C MET A 86 5.68 -11.92 -12.41
N SER A 87 6.56 -12.27 -11.47
CA SER A 87 7.31 -11.32 -10.63
C SER A 87 8.33 -10.52 -11.45
N LEU A 88 8.52 -9.25 -11.09
CA LEU A 88 9.51 -8.38 -11.71
C LEU A 88 10.93 -8.66 -11.17
N ARG A 89 11.52 -9.78 -11.59
CA ARG A 89 12.82 -10.26 -11.10
C ARG A 89 14.00 -9.41 -11.58
N GLN A 90 14.93 -9.14 -10.67
CA GLN A 90 16.13 -8.36 -10.95
C GLN A 90 17.01 -9.02 -12.01
N GLY A 91 17.49 -8.21 -12.96
CA GLY A 91 18.42 -8.64 -13.99
C GLY A 91 17.82 -9.50 -15.11
N GLU A 92 16.53 -9.80 -15.06
CA GLU A 92 15.82 -10.61 -16.05
C GLU A 92 14.85 -9.77 -16.89
N PRO A 93 14.61 -10.11 -18.17
CA PRO A 93 13.54 -9.48 -18.95
C PRO A 93 12.15 -9.84 -18.41
N CYS A 94 11.39 -8.83 -17.98
CA CYS A 94 10.06 -9.00 -17.40
C CYS A 94 8.99 -8.34 -18.26
N ASN A 95 7.82 -8.98 -18.38
CA ASN A 95 6.67 -8.45 -19.08
C ASN A 95 5.86 -7.55 -18.15
N ALA A 96 5.59 -6.32 -18.59
CA ALA A 96 4.83 -5.36 -17.81
C ALA A 96 3.71 -4.68 -18.63
N VAL A 97 2.72 -4.14 -17.93
CA VAL A 97 1.87 -3.06 -18.40
C VAL A 97 2.39 -1.78 -17.77
N THR A 98 2.86 -0.86 -18.61
CA THR A 98 3.50 0.38 -18.15
C THR A 98 2.56 1.56 -18.31
N VAL A 99 2.48 2.35 -17.25
CA VAL A 99 1.94 3.70 -17.28
C VAL A 99 3.11 4.67 -17.30
N SER A 100 3.18 5.53 -18.31
CA SER A 100 4.13 6.67 -18.28
C SER A 100 3.37 7.97 -18.05
N ALA A 101 3.92 8.88 -17.26
CA ALA A 101 3.36 10.20 -17.03
C ALA A 101 4.44 11.29 -17.12
N VAL A 102 4.11 12.40 -17.76
CA VAL A 102 4.90 13.64 -17.72
C VAL A 102 4.22 14.61 -16.76
N LEU A 103 4.98 15.16 -15.83
CA LEU A 103 4.44 16.06 -14.81
C LEU A 103 4.67 17.53 -15.21
N HIS A 104 3.67 18.36 -14.94
CA HIS A 104 3.85 19.80 -14.87
C HIS A 104 4.67 20.18 -13.62
N ASN A 105 5.17 21.42 -13.59
CA ASN A 105 5.98 21.92 -12.47
C ASN A 105 5.19 22.02 -11.15
N ASP A 106 3.86 22.13 -11.22
CA ASP A 106 2.98 22.11 -10.05
C ASP A 106 2.72 20.68 -9.54
N GLY A 107 3.15 19.66 -10.28
CA GLY A 107 2.93 18.25 -10.00
C GLY A 107 1.75 17.63 -10.74
N SER A 108 0.87 18.38 -11.40
CA SER A 108 -0.25 17.80 -12.17
C SER A 108 0.22 16.94 -13.36
N ILE A 109 -0.63 16.02 -13.83
CA ILE A 109 -0.33 15.18 -15.00
C ILE A 109 -0.51 16.03 -16.27
N ALA A 110 0.58 16.25 -17.01
CA ALA A 110 0.55 16.92 -18.31
C ALA A 110 0.16 15.97 -19.44
N GLU A 111 0.73 14.77 -19.39
CA GLU A 111 0.53 13.72 -20.39
C GLU A 111 0.63 12.37 -19.68
N TYR A 112 -0.16 11.39 -20.13
CA TYR A 112 0.01 10.01 -19.74
C TYR A 112 -0.14 9.07 -20.94
N SER A 113 0.39 7.85 -20.81
CA SER A 113 0.21 6.77 -21.78
C SER A 113 0.22 5.43 -21.07
N VAL A 114 -0.53 4.48 -21.62
CA VAL A 114 -0.65 3.10 -21.11
C VAL A 114 -0.30 2.14 -22.24
N PHE A 115 0.66 1.24 -22.04
CA PHE A 115 1.11 0.32 -23.09
C PHE A 115 1.77 -0.93 -22.52
N ASN A 116 1.82 -2.01 -23.31
CA ASN A 116 2.56 -3.22 -22.95
C ASN A 116 4.06 -2.99 -23.17
N SER A 117 4.89 -3.49 -22.26
CA SER A 117 6.35 -3.34 -22.34
C SER A 117 7.10 -4.60 -21.92
N VAL A 118 8.39 -4.59 -22.24
CA VAL A 118 9.42 -5.44 -21.63
C VAL A 118 10.41 -4.54 -20.92
N ILE A 119 10.70 -4.84 -19.64
CA ILE A 119 11.65 -4.11 -18.80
C ILE A 119 12.72 -5.07 -18.30
N LYS A 120 13.79 -4.53 -17.70
CA LYS A 120 14.80 -5.32 -16.98
C LYS A 120 15.08 -4.64 -15.63
N PRO A 121 14.43 -5.08 -14.53
CA PRO A 121 14.63 -4.47 -13.22
C PRO A 121 16.12 -4.43 -12.85
N THR A 122 16.64 -3.24 -12.58
CA THR A 122 18.07 -3.00 -12.32
C THR A 122 18.38 -3.27 -10.85
N TYR A 123 17.52 -2.76 -9.96
CA TYR A 123 17.65 -2.93 -8.52
C TYR A 123 16.36 -3.47 -7.92
N MET A 124 16.52 -4.38 -6.97
CA MET A 124 15.54 -4.74 -5.97
C MET A 124 16.04 -4.16 -4.65
N LEU A 125 15.30 -3.21 -4.09
CA LEU A 125 15.68 -2.49 -2.88
C LEU A 125 14.64 -2.71 -1.80
N THR A 126 15.10 -2.78 -0.56
CA THR A 126 14.22 -2.59 0.59
C THR A 126 13.85 -1.11 0.71
N TYR A 127 12.73 -0.79 1.38
CA TYR A 127 12.43 0.61 1.73
C TYR A 127 13.57 1.29 2.48
N GLU A 128 14.18 0.59 3.45
CA GLU A 128 15.34 1.09 4.21
C GLU A 128 16.53 1.39 3.29
N GLY A 129 16.90 0.46 2.41
CA GLY A 129 18.01 0.65 1.48
C GLY A 129 17.74 1.77 0.46
N ALA A 130 16.52 1.90 -0.03
CA ALA A 130 16.14 3.00 -0.92
C ALA A 130 16.19 4.36 -0.19
N SER A 131 15.74 4.43 1.06
CA SER A 131 15.84 5.63 1.89
C SER A 131 17.29 6.01 2.20
N GLU A 132 18.17 5.03 2.45
CA GLU A 132 19.61 5.26 2.62
C GLU A 132 20.24 5.83 1.33
N LEU A 133 19.95 5.24 0.17
CA LEU A 133 20.45 5.76 -1.12
C LEU A 133 19.96 7.18 -1.41
N LEU A 134 18.69 7.49 -1.10
CA LEU A 134 18.15 8.85 -1.20
C LEU A 134 18.87 9.83 -0.27
N HIS A 135 19.28 9.38 0.92
CA HIS A 135 20.03 10.19 1.87
C HIS A 135 21.47 10.47 1.42
N LEU A 136 22.17 9.44 0.92
CA LEU A 136 23.55 9.54 0.42
C LEU A 136 23.67 10.47 -0.80
N ASN A 137 22.60 10.60 -1.60
CA ASN A 137 22.51 11.53 -2.73
C ASN A 137 23.65 11.35 -3.75
N LEU A 138 23.98 10.09 -4.06
CA LEU A 138 24.99 9.70 -5.03
C LEU A 138 24.60 10.14 -6.45
N GLN A 139 25.56 10.57 -7.25
CA GLN A 139 25.29 11.05 -8.62
C GLN A 139 24.86 9.92 -9.56
N GLU A 140 25.38 8.73 -9.31
CA GLU A 140 25.09 7.49 -10.02
C GLU A 140 23.62 7.05 -9.85
N GLU A 141 22.94 7.54 -8.80
CA GLU A 141 21.53 7.27 -8.48
C GLU A 141 20.60 8.45 -8.82
N GLY A 142 20.94 9.17 -9.89
CA GLY A 142 20.19 10.33 -10.36
C GLY A 142 18.70 10.04 -10.60
N GLU A 143 18.35 8.89 -11.18
CA GLU A 143 16.97 8.50 -11.49
C GLU A 143 16.13 8.25 -10.23
N LEU A 144 16.71 7.65 -9.18
CA LEU A 144 16.02 7.47 -7.89
C LEU A 144 15.71 8.82 -7.23
N ARG A 145 16.64 9.78 -7.34
CA ARG A 145 16.38 11.16 -6.90
C ARG A 145 15.26 11.83 -7.70
N ILE A 146 15.24 11.65 -9.02
CA ILE A 146 14.17 12.18 -9.88
C ILE A 146 12.81 11.58 -9.49
N LEU A 147 12.75 10.27 -9.16
CA LEU A 147 11.54 9.65 -8.62
C LEU A 147 11.09 10.29 -7.30
N SER A 148 12.02 10.57 -6.38
CA SER A 148 11.71 11.28 -5.13
C SER A 148 11.22 12.71 -5.37
N GLU A 149 11.81 13.44 -6.31
CA GLU A 149 11.36 14.76 -6.74
C GLU A 149 9.92 14.70 -7.29
N ALA A 150 9.63 13.74 -8.18
CA ALA A 150 8.29 13.53 -8.72
C ALA A 150 7.27 13.20 -7.62
N ALA A 151 7.61 12.33 -6.68
CA ALA A 151 6.74 11.99 -5.56
C ALA A 151 6.40 13.21 -4.70
N LYS A 152 7.39 14.06 -4.39
CA LYS A 152 7.18 15.31 -3.64
C LYS A 152 6.27 16.28 -4.40
N LEU A 153 6.48 16.43 -5.71
CA LEU A 153 5.62 17.27 -6.56
C LEU A 153 4.17 16.75 -6.58
N ARG A 154 3.97 15.44 -6.81
CA ARG A 154 2.64 14.80 -6.78
C ARG A 154 1.96 14.98 -5.43
N SER A 155 2.66 14.70 -4.33
CA SER A 155 2.14 14.84 -2.97
C SER A 155 1.67 16.27 -2.68
N ASN A 156 2.49 17.27 -3.03
CA ASN A 156 2.13 18.68 -2.85
C ASN A 156 0.91 19.08 -3.69
N TRP A 157 0.86 18.65 -4.96
CA TRP A 157 -0.29 18.89 -5.82
C TRP A 157 -1.57 18.28 -5.24
N ARG A 158 -1.53 16.99 -4.85
CA ARG A 158 -2.69 16.29 -4.26
C ARG A 158 -3.16 16.97 -2.98
N ARG A 159 -2.24 17.46 -2.14
CA ARG A 159 -2.58 18.23 -0.93
C ARG A 159 -3.36 19.51 -1.28
N GLN A 160 -2.97 20.22 -2.34
CA GLN A 160 -3.72 21.39 -2.84
C GLN A 160 -5.11 21.00 -3.37
N GLN A 161 -5.30 19.76 -3.83
CA GLN A 161 -6.61 19.21 -4.22
C GLN A 161 -7.45 18.66 -3.05
N GLY A 162 -6.97 18.81 -1.81
CA GLY A 162 -7.65 18.39 -0.58
C GLY A 162 -7.33 16.95 -0.14
N ALA A 163 -6.25 16.34 -0.65
CA ALA A 163 -5.81 15.04 -0.18
C ALA A 163 -5.44 15.07 1.31
N ILE A 164 -5.72 13.97 1.99
CA ILE A 164 -5.37 13.76 3.38
C ILE A 164 -4.16 12.84 3.41
N GLU A 165 -3.04 13.36 3.89
CA GLU A 165 -1.83 12.57 4.11
C GLU A 165 -1.84 12.00 5.53
N THR A 166 -1.75 10.69 5.63
CA THR A 166 -1.66 9.99 6.91
C THR A 166 -0.24 9.49 7.13
N ALA A 167 0.27 9.66 8.34
CA ALA A 167 1.53 9.13 8.79
C ALA A 167 1.25 8.21 9.98
N THR A 168 1.07 6.91 9.70
CA THR A 168 0.86 5.88 10.72
C THR A 168 2.15 5.11 11.00
N LEU A 169 2.19 4.54 12.20
CA LEU A 169 3.15 3.50 12.56
C LEU A 169 2.39 2.18 12.58
N ASP A 170 2.80 1.25 11.73
CA ASP A 170 2.14 -0.03 11.58
C ASP A 170 3.06 -1.16 12.04
N THR A 171 2.52 -2.12 12.78
CA THR A 171 3.29 -3.29 13.21
C THR A 171 3.36 -4.32 12.10
N ARG A 172 4.58 -4.80 11.83
CA ARG A 172 4.81 -6.06 11.11
C ARG A 172 5.53 -7.03 12.03
N ILE A 173 5.12 -8.29 12.02
CA ILE A 173 5.80 -9.34 12.77
C ILE A 173 6.04 -10.55 11.88
N LYS A 174 7.24 -11.12 11.97
CA LYS A 174 7.64 -12.34 11.28
C LYS A 174 7.96 -13.42 12.29
N VAL A 175 7.46 -14.62 12.00
CA VAL A 175 7.59 -15.80 12.83
C VAL A 175 8.39 -16.84 12.07
N SER A 176 9.52 -17.27 12.62
CA SER A 176 10.32 -18.36 12.08
C SER A 176 10.13 -19.62 12.92
N ASN A 177 10.07 -20.78 12.26
CA ASN A 177 9.81 -22.09 12.86
C ASN A 177 8.53 -22.10 13.73
N PRO A 178 7.36 -21.79 13.15
CA PRO A 178 6.11 -21.66 13.91
C PRO A 178 5.67 -22.93 14.65
N GLU A 179 6.18 -24.10 14.24
CA GLU A 179 5.91 -25.40 14.86
C GLU A 179 6.76 -25.68 16.12
N ASP A 180 7.81 -24.89 16.36
CA ASP A 180 8.64 -25.03 17.56
C ASP A 180 7.85 -24.61 18.81
N PRO A 181 8.14 -25.16 20.00
CA PRO A 181 7.50 -24.71 21.25
C PRO A 181 7.72 -23.21 21.53
N GLU A 182 8.86 -22.67 21.10
CA GLU A 182 9.22 -21.26 21.19
C GLU A 182 9.71 -20.74 19.83
N PRO A 183 8.80 -20.34 18.92
CA PRO A 183 9.18 -19.83 17.61
C PRO A 183 9.93 -18.50 17.72
N SER A 184 10.80 -18.21 16.76
CA SER A 184 11.53 -16.93 16.73
C SER A 184 10.64 -15.81 16.21
N LEU A 185 10.61 -14.67 16.92
CA LEU A 185 9.76 -13.52 16.60
C LEU A 185 10.61 -12.30 16.28
N LYS A 186 10.40 -11.72 15.10
CA LYS A 186 11.00 -10.43 14.70
C LYS A 186 9.91 -9.41 14.47
N LEU A 187 9.91 -8.35 15.26
CA LEU A 187 8.98 -7.23 15.13
C LEU A 187 9.65 -6.07 14.40
N TYR A 188 8.91 -5.47 13.47
CA TYR A 188 9.27 -4.28 12.72
C TYR A 188 8.16 -3.24 12.92
N VAL A 189 8.56 -1.97 13.02
CA VAL A 189 7.62 -0.84 13.02
C VAL A 189 7.80 -0.10 11.72
N GLU A 190 6.79 -0.18 10.87
CA GLU A 190 6.78 0.48 9.58
C GLU A 190 6.27 1.91 9.77
N ASN A 191 7.11 2.88 9.41
CA ASN A 191 6.76 4.28 9.44
C ASN A 191 6.34 4.73 8.04
N GLN A 192 5.04 4.96 7.81
CA GLN A 192 4.56 5.42 6.51
C GLN A 192 5.11 6.79 6.09
N ALA A 193 5.72 7.54 7.01
CA ALA A 193 6.42 8.79 6.69
C ALA A 193 7.82 8.57 6.07
N ASP A 194 8.30 7.32 5.98
CA ASP A 194 9.57 6.96 5.34
C ASP A 194 9.65 7.50 3.89
N PRO A 195 10.78 8.13 3.49
CA PRO A 195 10.90 8.73 2.16
C PRO A 195 10.67 7.77 0.99
N ALA A 196 11.17 6.53 1.07
CA ALA A 196 10.98 5.53 0.02
C ALA A 196 9.54 5.01 -0.02
N MET A 197 8.91 4.76 1.13
CA MET A 197 7.49 4.39 1.19
C MET A 197 6.60 5.47 0.57
N ARG A 198 6.82 6.74 0.93
CA ARG A 198 6.08 7.88 0.34
C ARG A 198 6.29 7.97 -1.17
N LEU A 199 7.51 7.74 -1.64
CA LEU A 199 7.83 7.71 -3.07
C LEU A 199 6.99 6.64 -3.78
N VAL A 200 7.04 5.39 -3.31
CA VAL A 200 6.28 4.29 -3.90
C VAL A 200 4.78 4.57 -3.87
N PHE A 201 4.24 4.98 -2.72
CA PHE A 201 2.81 5.29 -2.59
C PHE A 201 2.33 6.37 -3.57
N GLU A 202 3.08 7.46 -3.74
CA GLU A 202 2.73 8.51 -4.69
C GLU A 202 2.76 8.01 -6.15
N MET A 203 3.73 7.16 -6.49
CA MET A 203 3.80 6.58 -7.84
C MET A 203 2.64 5.60 -8.10
N MET A 204 2.24 4.79 -7.10
CA MET A 204 1.09 3.90 -7.22
C MET A 204 -0.24 4.67 -7.32
N ILE A 205 -0.38 5.78 -6.59
CA ILE A 205 -1.53 6.68 -6.70
C ILE A 205 -1.59 7.30 -8.10
N LEU A 206 -0.46 7.81 -8.59
CA LEU A 206 -0.34 8.37 -9.95
C LEU A 206 -0.70 7.34 -11.03
N CYS A 207 -0.25 6.09 -10.88
CA CYS A 207 -0.61 5.00 -11.78
C CYS A 207 -2.13 4.77 -11.79
N GLY A 208 -2.75 4.66 -10.62
CA GLY A 208 -4.19 4.45 -10.51
C GLY A 208 -5.04 5.62 -11.03
N GLU A 209 -4.58 6.85 -10.88
CA GLU A 209 -5.21 8.05 -11.45
C GLU A 209 -5.14 8.03 -12.98
N ALA A 210 -3.96 7.74 -13.54
CA ALA A 210 -3.77 7.67 -14.99
C ALA A 210 -4.58 6.53 -15.62
N ILE A 211 -4.69 5.37 -14.95
CA ILE A 211 -5.54 4.26 -15.39
C ILE A 211 -7.02 4.63 -15.32
N ALA A 212 -7.46 5.35 -14.29
CA ALA A 212 -8.83 5.83 -14.20
C ALA A 212 -9.15 6.80 -15.35
N ALA A 213 -8.26 7.76 -15.62
CA ALA A 213 -8.40 8.68 -16.75
C ALA A 213 -8.37 7.95 -18.10
N PHE A 214 -7.47 6.98 -18.28
CA PHE A 214 -7.38 6.14 -19.46
C PHE A 214 -8.69 5.36 -19.70
N GLY A 215 -9.20 4.67 -18.69
CA GLY A 215 -10.42 3.90 -18.83
C GLY A 215 -11.62 4.81 -19.14
N SER A 216 -11.73 5.94 -18.44
CA SER A 216 -12.85 6.87 -18.62
C SER A 216 -12.86 7.51 -20.01
N LYS A 217 -11.69 7.87 -20.55
CA LYS A 217 -11.58 8.46 -21.89
C LYS A 217 -11.97 7.48 -23.00
N ASN A 218 -11.81 6.19 -22.74
CA ASN A 218 -12.01 5.12 -23.72
C ASN A 218 -13.23 4.23 -23.40
N ASP A 219 -14.12 4.69 -22.50
CA ASP A 219 -15.33 3.98 -22.07
C ASP A 219 -15.09 2.51 -21.63
N ILE A 220 -13.96 2.26 -20.96
CA ILE A 220 -13.59 0.92 -20.49
C ILE A 220 -14.21 0.68 -19.10
N PRO A 221 -15.04 -0.36 -18.91
CA PRO A 221 -15.50 -0.73 -17.57
C PRO A 221 -14.32 -1.18 -16.69
N LEU A 222 -14.08 -0.48 -15.58
CA LEU A 222 -13.00 -0.74 -14.62
C LEU A 222 -13.55 -0.61 -13.19
N PRO A 223 -12.89 -1.20 -12.16
CA PRO A 223 -13.26 -0.98 -10.76
C PRO A 223 -12.83 0.43 -10.31
N TYR A 224 -13.59 1.45 -10.70
CA TYR A 224 -13.34 2.84 -10.33
C TYR A 224 -13.66 3.07 -8.86
N ARG A 225 -12.63 3.23 -8.05
CA ARG A 225 -12.73 3.41 -6.61
C ARG A 225 -12.85 4.90 -6.28
N GLY A 226 -14.04 5.32 -5.86
CA GLY A 226 -14.30 6.65 -5.33
C GLY A 226 -14.32 6.68 -3.80
N GLN A 227 -14.16 7.86 -3.23
CA GLN A 227 -14.39 8.09 -1.80
C GLN A 227 -14.90 9.50 -1.62
N PRO A 228 -16.18 9.70 -1.23
CA PRO A 228 -16.72 11.03 -1.00
C PRO A 228 -15.88 11.78 0.04
N GLN A 229 -15.65 13.07 -0.19
CA GLN A 229 -15.03 13.91 0.84
C GLN A 229 -15.93 13.92 2.08
N SER A 230 -15.35 13.80 3.27
CA SER A 230 -16.06 14.08 4.51
C SER A 230 -16.47 15.56 4.54
N ASP A 231 -17.66 15.87 5.04
CA ASP A 231 -18.08 17.27 5.25
C ASP A 231 -17.26 17.96 6.36
N ILE A 232 -16.50 17.18 7.13
CA ILE A 232 -15.63 17.65 8.21
C ILE A 232 -14.36 18.26 7.61
N ASN A 233 -14.07 19.50 7.99
CA ASN A 233 -12.89 20.21 7.53
C ASN A 233 -11.65 19.68 8.24
N VAL A 234 -10.64 19.26 7.48
CA VAL A 234 -9.34 18.78 7.98
C VAL A 234 -8.69 19.80 8.93
N SER A 235 -8.94 21.10 8.73
CA SER A 235 -8.44 22.16 9.60
C SER A 235 -8.91 22.07 11.04
N GLU A 236 -10.04 21.39 11.31
CA GLU A 236 -10.52 21.16 12.67
C GLU A 236 -9.53 20.34 13.49
N PHE A 237 -8.68 19.53 12.85
CA PHE A 237 -7.66 18.71 13.51
C PHE A 237 -6.28 19.37 13.56
N SER A 238 -6.14 20.62 13.08
CA SER A 238 -4.84 21.32 13.06
C SER A 238 -4.25 21.57 14.46
N HIS A 239 -5.10 21.61 15.49
CA HIS A 239 -4.67 21.74 16.88
C HIS A 239 -4.00 20.47 17.43
N LEU A 240 -4.16 19.32 16.77
CA LEU A 240 -3.50 18.07 17.15
C LEU A 240 -2.07 18.01 16.58
N PRO A 241 -1.12 17.36 17.28
CA PRO A 241 0.24 17.16 16.77
C PRO A 241 0.28 16.42 15.43
N GLU A 242 1.19 16.84 14.55
CA GLU A 242 1.47 16.12 13.29
C GLU A 242 1.93 14.68 13.54
N GLY A 243 1.67 13.81 12.56
CA GLY A 243 2.04 12.40 12.64
C GLY A 243 0.87 11.50 13.06
N PRO A 244 1.12 10.43 13.84
CA PRO A 244 0.13 9.39 14.10
C PRO A 244 -1.14 9.87 14.81
N VAL A 245 -1.05 10.88 15.69
CA VAL A 245 -2.19 11.39 16.47
C VAL A 245 -3.21 12.09 15.58
N ARG A 246 -2.77 13.08 14.78
CA ARG A 246 -3.64 13.75 13.81
C ARG A 246 -4.13 12.78 12.74
N SER A 247 -3.27 11.86 12.26
CA SER A 247 -3.65 10.84 11.27
C SER A 247 -4.77 9.93 11.81
N PHE A 248 -4.67 9.49 13.06
CA PHE A 248 -5.70 8.68 13.71
C PHE A 248 -7.05 9.42 13.81
N ALA A 249 -7.03 10.72 14.15
CA ALA A 249 -8.23 11.53 14.22
C ALA A 249 -8.89 11.69 12.84
N LEU A 250 -8.08 11.94 11.81
CA LEU A 250 -8.54 12.13 10.43
C LEU A 250 -9.15 10.85 9.85
N VAL A 251 -8.51 9.69 10.01
CA VAL A 251 -9.01 8.41 9.46
C VAL A 251 -10.40 8.07 10.00
N ARG A 252 -10.69 8.42 11.25
CA ARG A 252 -11.98 8.11 11.89
C ARG A 252 -13.17 8.88 11.31
N VAL A 253 -12.94 10.01 10.67
CA VAL A 253 -13.99 10.85 10.08
C VAL A 253 -14.13 10.64 8.57
N MET A 254 -13.28 9.80 7.97
CA MET A 254 -13.36 9.47 6.56
C MET A 254 -14.60 8.61 6.27
N ARG A 255 -15.26 8.88 5.15
CA ARG A 255 -16.36 8.05 4.62
C ARG A 255 -15.81 6.77 4.01
N ALA A 256 -16.63 5.72 3.90
CA ALA A 256 -16.23 4.51 3.20
C ALA A 256 -15.96 4.79 1.71
N ALA A 257 -15.03 4.02 1.12
CA ALA A 257 -14.82 4.04 -0.32
C ALA A 257 -15.89 3.19 -1.03
N GLU A 258 -16.22 3.59 -2.25
CA GLU A 258 -17.21 2.95 -3.11
C GLU A 258 -16.56 2.57 -4.45
N ILE A 259 -17.13 1.59 -5.16
CA ILE A 259 -16.63 1.18 -6.48
C ILE A 259 -17.76 1.31 -7.49
N ASP A 260 -17.53 2.10 -8.53
CA ASP A 260 -18.37 2.18 -9.72
C ASP A 260 -17.65 1.48 -10.88
N PHE A 261 -18.38 0.72 -11.70
CA PHE A 261 -17.79 -0.05 -12.81
C PHE A 261 -17.93 0.60 -14.19
N ARG A 262 -18.50 1.80 -14.24
CA ARG A 262 -18.87 2.51 -15.46
C ARG A 262 -18.12 3.83 -15.58
N LYS A 263 -17.96 4.57 -14.48
CA LYS A 263 -17.34 5.90 -14.49
C LYS A 263 -16.49 6.15 -13.25
N PRO A 264 -15.41 6.96 -13.37
CA PRO A 264 -14.68 7.43 -12.21
C PRO A 264 -15.53 8.29 -11.29
N ALA A 265 -15.32 8.11 -9.99
CA ALA A 265 -15.77 9.01 -8.95
C ALA A 265 -14.57 9.63 -8.23
N ARG A 266 -14.72 10.87 -7.76
CA ARG A 266 -13.66 11.58 -7.03
C ARG A 266 -13.24 10.77 -5.81
N HIS A 267 -11.93 10.68 -5.58
CA HIS A 267 -11.37 10.09 -4.39
C HIS A 267 -10.87 11.20 -3.46
N GLY A 268 -11.75 11.68 -2.58
CA GLY A 268 -11.50 12.85 -1.72
C GLY A 268 -10.24 12.73 -0.87
N VAL A 269 -10.06 11.59 -0.18
CA VAL A 269 -8.87 11.32 0.64
C VAL A 269 -7.58 11.35 -0.18
N LEU A 270 -7.61 10.94 -1.45
CA LEU A 270 -6.43 10.94 -2.32
C LEU A 270 -6.29 12.26 -3.10
N GLY A 271 -7.28 13.15 -3.08
CA GLY A 271 -7.26 14.41 -3.82
C GLY A 271 -7.19 14.26 -5.34
N ILE A 272 -7.80 13.21 -5.90
CA ILE A 272 -7.76 12.91 -7.35
C ILE A 272 -9.17 12.72 -7.94
N PRO A 273 -9.37 13.04 -9.22
CA PRO A 273 -10.70 12.99 -9.86
C PRO A 273 -11.22 11.56 -10.09
N GLY A 274 -10.33 10.57 -10.14
CA GLY A 274 -10.67 9.17 -10.32
C GLY A 274 -9.50 8.28 -9.94
N TYR A 275 -9.79 7.05 -9.51
CA TYR A 275 -8.77 6.10 -9.08
C TYR A 275 -9.17 4.67 -9.42
N VAL A 276 -8.22 3.87 -9.91
CA VAL A 276 -8.35 2.42 -10.12
C VAL A 276 -7.16 1.74 -9.47
N GLN A 277 -7.41 0.71 -8.66
CA GLN A 277 -6.34 -0.14 -8.17
C GLN A 277 -5.83 -1.01 -9.33
N PHE A 278 -4.56 -0.86 -9.67
CA PHE A 278 -3.97 -1.48 -10.86
C PHE A 278 -2.60 -2.09 -10.61
N THR A 279 -1.96 -1.75 -9.50
CA THR A 279 -0.52 -1.95 -9.27
C THR A 279 -0.20 -3.23 -8.51
N SER A 280 -1.18 -4.13 -8.29
CA SER A 280 -0.89 -5.40 -7.61
C SER A 280 -1.66 -6.60 -8.16
N PRO A 281 -1.60 -6.86 -9.48
CA PRO A 281 -2.39 -7.92 -10.13
C PRO A 281 -1.95 -9.34 -9.78
N ILE A 282 -0.75 -9.56 -9.22
CA ILE A 282 -0.30 -10.88 -8.74
C ILE A 282 -1.04 -11.27 -7.46
N ARG A 283 -1.39 -10.29 -6.62
CA ARG A 283 -1.97 -10.53 -5.29
C ARG A 283 -3.37 -9.97 -5.05
N ARG A 284 -3.96 -9.24 -6.01
CA ARG A 284 -5.33 -8.73 -5.94
C ARG A 284 -6.09 -9.04 -7.22
N TYR A 285 -7.18 -9.78 -7.11
CA TYR A 285 -7.96 -10.18 -8.27
C TYR A 285 -8.67 -9.00 -8.96
N LEU A 286 -9.07 -7.96 -8.23
CA LEU A 286 -9.68 -6.77 -8.85
C LEU A 286 -8.70 -6.00 -9.75
N ASP A 287 -7.42 -5.96 -9.38
CA ASP A 287 -6.36 -5.41 -10.23
C ASP A 287 -6.19 -6.27 -11.48
N LEU A 288 -6.21 -7.61 -11.35
CA LEU A 288 -6.18 -8.52 -12.50
C LEU A 288 -7.35 -8.28 -13.47
N LEU A 289 -8.57 -8.05 -12.95
CA LEU A 289 -9.72 -7.67 -13.79
C LEU A 289 -9.49 -6.36 -14.53
N ALA A 290 -8.92 -5.34 -13.87
CA ALA A 290 -8.57 -4.09 -14.53
C ALA A 290 -7.55 -4.31 -15.65
N HIS A 291 -6.54 -5.18 -15.42
CA HIS A 291 -5.58 -5.57 -16.45
C HIS A 291 -6.25 -6.26 -17.65
N TYR A 292 -7.19 -7.17 -17.43
CA TYR A 292 -7.92 -7.82 -18.53
C TYR A 292 -8.64 -6.82 -19.42
N GLN A 293 -9.32 -5.85 -18.82
CA GLN A 293 -10.07 -4.82 -19.52
C GLN A 293 -9.15 -3.88 -20.30
N VAL A 294 -8.13 -3.33 -19.63
CA VAL A 294 -7.13 -2.42 -20.25
C VAL A 294 -6.41 -3.12 -21.39
N LYS A 295 -5.96 -4.37 -21.20
CA LYS A 295 -5.18 -5.06 -22.22
C LYS A 295 -6.00 -5.53 -23.41
N ALA A 296 -7.28 -5.86 -23.24
CA ALA A 296 -8.17 -6.09 -24.38
C ALA A 296 -8.25 -4.85 -25.26
N PHE A 297 -8.47 -3.69 -24.64
CA PHE A 297 -8.46 -2.41 -25.35
C PHE A 297 -7.12 -2.14 -26.07
N LEU A 298 -5.98 -2.37 -25.41
CA LEU A 298 -4.66 -2.21 -26.05
C LEU A 298 -4.43 -3.15 -27.25
N ARG A 299 -5.19 -4.25 -27.37
CA ARG A 299 -5.17 -5.14 -28.54
C ARG A 299 -6.20 -4.76 -29.61
N GLY A 300 -7.02 -3.73 -29.38
CA GLY A 300 -8.16 -3.40 -30.23
C GLY A 300 -9.33 -4.39 -30.11
N GLU A 301 -9.38 -5.14 -28.99
CA GLU A 301 -10.43 -6.12 -28.71
C GLU A 301 -11.49 -5.50 -27.77
N PRO A 302 -12.76 -5.97 -27.83
CA PRO A 302 -13.77 -5.56 -26.87
C PRO A 302 -13.40 -6.02 -25.45
N PRO A 303 -13.77 -5.27 -24.39
CA PRO A 303 -13.52 -5.68 -23.02
C PRO A 303 -14.17 -7.05 -22.72
N PRO A 304 -13.45 -7.99 -22.08
CA PRO A 304 -13.97 -9.34 -21.80
C PRO A 304 -15.17 -9.34 -20.84
N PHE A 305 -15.34 -8.29 -20.03
CA PHE A 305 -16.41 -8.19 -19.06
C PHE A 305 -17.19 -6.87 -19.20
N THR A 306 -18.51 -6.97 -19.11
CA THR A 306 -19.38 -5.80 -18.95
C THR A 306 -19.30 -5.26 -17.52
N ALA A 307 -19.69 -4.00 -17.31
CA ALA A 307 -19.74 -3.39 -15.98
C ALA A 307 -20.55 -4.23 -14.96
N GLY A 308 -21.73 -4.72 -15.35
CA GLY A 308 -22.56 -5.55 -14.47
C GLY A 308 -21.93 -6.91 -14.15
N LYS A 309 -21.14 -7.49 -15.08
CA LYS A 309 -20.40 -8.73 -14.82
C LYS A 309 -19.25 -8.49 -13.85
N LEU A 310 -18.51 -7.39 -14.01
CA LEU A 310 -17.46 -6.99 -13.07
C LEU A 310 -18.02 -6.75 -11.67
N GLU A 311 -19.16 -6.07 -11.58
CA GLU A 311 -19.86 -5.81 -10.31
C GLU A 311 -20.21 -7.09 -9.57
N GLY A 312 -20.79 -8.08 -10.27
CA GLY A 312 -21.08 -9.39 -9.70
C GLY A 312 -19.83 -10.18 -9.26
N ILE A 313 -18.77 -10.14 -10.05
CA ILE A 313 -17.48 -10.77 -9.68
C ILE A 313 -16.89 -10.09 -8.45
N ALA A 314 -16.89 -8.76 -8.42
CA ALA A 314 -16.31 -7.99 -7.33
C ALA A 314 -17.06 -8.18 -6.01
N ALA A 315 -18.39 -8.34 -6.04
CA ALA A 315 -19.17 -8.66 -4.85
C ALA A 315 -18.67 -9.95 -4.17
N THR A 316 -18.54 -11.03 -4.95
CA THR A 316 -18.02 -12.33 -4.47
C THR A 316 -16.59 -12.23 -3.96
N VAL A 317 -15.70 -11.58 -4.73
CA VAL A 317 -14.30 -11.42 -4.35
C VAL A 317 -14.16 -10.60 -3.06
N ASN A 318 -14.93 -9.52 -2.91
CA ASN A 318 -14.87 -8.66 -1.73
C ASN A 318 -15.38 -9.33 -0.45
N GLU A 319 -16.27 -10.32 -0.53
CA GLU A 319 -16.63 -11.15 0.62
C GLU A 319 -15.43 -11.99 1.11
N ASN A 320 -14.74 -12.65 0.19
CA ASN A 320 -13.56 -13.45 0.52
C ASN A 320 -12.42 -12.56 1.05
N VAL A 321 -12.16 -11.41 0.42
CA VAL A 321 -11.15 -10.44 0.87
C VAL A 321 -11.47 -9.94 2.29
N ARG A 322 -12.76 -9.73 2.65
CA ARG A 322 -13.14 -9.36 4.02
C ARG A 322 -12.82 -10.45 5.03
N THR A 323 -13.03 -11.72 4.67
CA THR A 323 -12.66 -12.87 5.53
C THR A 323 -11.15 -12.98 5.69
N VAL A 324 -10.39 -12.88 4.61
CA VAL A 324 -8.92 -12.90 4.63
C VAL A 324 -8.37 -11.78 5.51
N ARG A 325 -8.89 -10.55 5.37
CA ARG A 325 -8.46 -9.42 6.22
C ARG A 325 -8.67 -9.69 7.70
N LYS A 326 -9.82 -10.24 8.09
CA LYS A 326 -10.08 -10.62 9.50
C LYS A 326 -9.08 -11.66 9.98
N LEU A 327 -8.83 -12.71 9.19
CA LEU A 327 -7.86 -13.76 9.51
C LEU A 327 -6.45 -13.17 9.71
N SER A 328 -5.97 -12.36 8.76
CA SER A 328 -4.65 -11.72 8.83
C SER A 328 -4.54 -10.77 10.03
N SER A 329 -5.56 -9.95 10.30
CA SER A 329 -5.55 -9.04 11.45
C SER A 329 -5.57 -9.79 12.79
N SER A 330 -6.37 -10.86 12.92
CA SER A 330 -6.39 -11.69 14.13
C SER A 330 -5.07 -12.43 14.36
N SER A 331 -4.48 -12.99 13.29
CA SER A 331 -3.19 -13.66 13.37
C SER A 331 -2.07 -12.69 13.74
N LEU A 332 -2.02 -11.51 13.09
CA LEU A 332 -1.08 -10.44 13.43
C LEU A 332 -1.21 -10.05 14.92
N ARG A 333 -2.44 -9.81 15.38
CA ARG A 333 -2.71 -9.45 16.77
C ARG A 333 -2.25 -10.52 17.75
N TYR A 334 -2.54 -11.80 17.50
CA TYR A 334 -2.05 -12.91 18.31
C TYR A 334 -0.52 -12.86 18.46
N TRP A 335 0.21 -12.72 17.36
CA TRP A 335 1.67 -12.72 17.39
C TRP A 335 2.27 -11.47 18.04
N ILE A 336 1.60 -10.30 17.93
CA ILE A 336 1.99 -9.10 18.68
C ILE A 336 1.86 -9.33 20.18
N LEU A 337 0.74 -9.91 20.63
CA LEU A 337 0.54 -10.22 22.05
C LEU A 337 1.58 -11.24 22.54
N GLU A 338 1.89 -12.25 21.73
CA GLU A 338 2.91 -13.24 22.06
C GLU A 338 4.31 -12.62 22.14
N TYR A 339 4.63 -11.69 21.22
CA TYR A 339 5.86 -10.91 21.30
C TYR A 339 5.93 -10.12 22.62
N LEU A 340 4.86 -9.40 22.97
CA LEU A 340 4.78 -8.58 24.18
C LEU A 340 4.88 -9.44 25.46
N ARG A 341 4.22 -10.61 25.47
CA ARG A 341 4.26 -11.56 26.59
C ARG A 341 5.67 -12.04 26.91
N ARG A 342 6.54 -12.14 25.90
CA ARG A 342 7.94 -12.59 26.05
C ARG A 342 8.90 -11.48 26.48
N GLN A 343 8.46 -10.21 26.50
CA GLN A 343 9.32 -9.11 26.91
C GLN A 343 9.45 -9.04 28.44
N PRO A 344 10.54 -8.47 28.98
CA PRO A 344 10.67 -8.27 30.42
C PRO A 344 9.49 -7.45 30.97
N LYS A 345 8.87 -7.90 32.07
CA LYS A 345 7.68 -7.26 32.65
C LYS A 345 7.87 -5.77 33.00
N GLU A 346 9.08 -5.40 33.39
CA GLU A 346 9.41 -4.01 33.76
C GLU A 346 9.86 -3.17 32.56
N ARG A 347 9.86 -3.70 31.33
CA ARG A 347 10.21 -2.94 30.13
C ARG A 347 9.19 -1.82 29.91
N PRO A 348 9.60 -0.54 29.94
CA PRO A 348 8.72 0.57 29.59
C PRO A 348 8.57 0.69 28.07
N TYR A 349 7.40 1.15 27.65
CA TYR A 349 7.07 1.50 26.27
C TYR A 349 6.60 2.94 26.22
N ARG A 350 7.04 3.67 25.20
CA ARG A 350 6.52 5.01 24.93
C ARG A 350 5.19 4.86 24.20
N ALA A 351 4.21 5.63 24.65
CA ALA A 351 2.86 5.54 24.15
C ALA A 351 2.29 6.94 23.88
N LEU A 352 1.80 7.18 22.67
CA LEU A 352 1.09 8.43 22.34
C LEU A 352 -0.38 8.31 22.70
N VAL A 353 -0.90 9.31 23.42
CA VAL A 353 -2.33 9.43 23.72
C VAL A 353 -3.10 9.84 22.46
N LEU A 354 -3.87 8.90 21.89
CA LEU A 354 -4.62 9.12 20.65
C LEU A 354 -6.00 9.75 20.90
N ARG A 355 -6.69 9.30 21.96
CA ARG A 355 -7.98 9.83 22.42
C ARG A 355 -8.34 9.28 23.80
N PHE A 356 -9.24 9.95 24.51
CA PHE A 356 -9.87 9.39 25.70
C PHE A 356 -11.05 8.47 25.33
N LEU A 357 -11.15 7.33 26.02
CA LEU A 357 -12.26 6.38 25.92
C LEU A 357 -13.31 6.67 26.99
N LYS A 358 -12.85 6.75 28.24
CA LYS A 358 -13.66 7.05 29.42
C LYS A 358 -12.75 7.49 30.56
N ASP A 359 -13.07 8.61 31.20
CA ASP A 359 -12.26 9.18 32.28
C ASP A 359 -10.78 9.27 31.88
N ARG A 360 -9.88 8.61 32.62
CA ARG A 360 -8.44 8.53 32.33
C ARG A 360 -8.04 7.29 31.52
N ILE A 361 -9.00 6.52 31.01
CA ILE A 361 -8.71 5.42 30.09
C ILE A 361 -8.57 6.01 28.70
N ALA A 362 -7.38 5.90 28.11
CA ALA A 362 -7.07 6.42 26.79
C ALA A 362 -6.76 5.29 25.80
N ALA A 363 -7.05 5.53 24.52
CA ALA A 363 -6.45 4.77 23.43
C ALA A 363 -5.03 5.30 23.20
N LEU A 364 -4.08 4.38 23.11
CA LEU A 364 -2.66 4.64 23.04
C LEU A 364 -2.06 4.00 21.80
N LEU A 365 -1.03 4.62 21.21
CA LEU A 365 -0.15 4.01 20.21
C LEU A 365 1.21 3.71 20.84
N LEU A 366 1.57 2.44 20.97
CA LEU A 366 2.89 2.01 21.44
C LEU A 366 3.92 2.23 20.34
N LEU A 367 4.87 3.16 20.54
CA LEU A 367 5.77 3.62 19.49
C LEU A 367 6.79 2.55 19.06
N GLU A 368 7.32 1.79 20.01
CA GLU A 368 8.28 0.70 19.73
C GLU A 368 7.63 -0.53 19.09
N VAL A 369 6.30 -0.56 19.01
CA VAL A 369 5.54 -1.72 18.55
C VAL A 369 4.72 -1.37 17.31
N GLY A 370 4.29 -0.12 17.14
CA GLY A 370 3.33 0.28 16.09
C GLY A 370 1.90 -0.21 16.36
N PHE A 371 1.57 -0.48 17.63
CA PHE A 371 0.34 -1.16 18.03
C PHE A 371 -0.55 -0.31 18.92
N GLN A 372 -1.85 -0.33 18.65
CA GLN A 372 -2.84 0.39 19.44
C GLN A 372 -3.38 -0.48 20.59
N ALA A 373 -3.43 0.11 21.78
CA ALA A 373 -3.97 -0.51 22.98
C ALA A 373 -4.67 0.55 23.84
N SER A 374 -5.22 0.15 24.99
CA SER A 374 -5.81 1.10 25.94
C SER A 374 -5.22 0.91 27.33
N ALA A 375 -5.00 2.00 28.04
CA ALA A 375 -4.53 1.99 29.41
C ALA A 375 -5.07 3.21 30.18
N TRP A 376 -4.95 3.15 31.51
CA TRP A 376 -5.04 4.35 32.34
C TRP A 376 -3.83 5.24 32.09
N VAL A 377 -4.05 6.56 32.05
CA VAL A 377 -3.01 7.58 31.89
C VAL A 377 -2.94 8.52 33.10
N PRO A 378 -1.80 9.23 33.29
CA PRO A 378 -1.64 10.19 34.37
C PRO A 378 -2.76 11.24 34.41
N VAL A 379 -3.02 11.79 35.60
CA VAL A 379 -3.97 12.91 35.74
C VAL A 379 -3.41 14.13 34.99
N GLY A 380 -4.26 14.76 34.17
CA GLY A 380 -3.89 15.95 33.40
C GLY A 380 -3.26 15.68 32.03
N SER A 381 -3.07 14.41 31.65
CA SER A 381 -2.66 14.04 30.29
C SER A 381 -3.62 14.59 29.23
N GLN A 382 -3.07 14.95 28.08
CA GLN A 382 -3.78 15.47 26.92
C GLN A 382 -3.58 14.57 25.70
N ILE A 383 -4.45 14.73 24.70
CA ILE A 383 -4.26 14.07 23.41
C ILE A 383 -2.98 14.60 22.78
N GLY A 384 -2.11 13.69 22.33
CA GLY A 384 -0.79 14.06 21.82
C GLY A 384 0.35 13.83 22.81
N ASP A 385 0.06 13.73 24.11
CA ASP A 385 1.10 13.49 25.11
C ASP A 385 1.74 12.11 24.91
N GLU A 386 3.04 12.05 25.16
CA GLU A 386 3.76 10.79 25.30
C GLU A 386 3.76 10.37 26.77
N VAL A 387 3.28 9.16 27.03
CA VAL A 387 3.26 8.54 28.37
C VAL A 387 4.07 7.26 28.36
N LEU A 388 4.51 6.81 29.54
CA LEU A 388 5.18 5.53 29.70
C LEU A 388 4.19 4.50 30.25
N VAL A 389 4.14 3.34 29.59
CA VAL A 389 3.35 2.20 30.02
C VAL A 389 4.19 0.94 30.02
N LYS A 390 3.80 -0.05 30.81
CA LYS A 390 4.37 -1.41 30.78
C LYS A 390 3.27 -2.45 30.60
N VAL A 391 3.66 -3.61 30.08
CA VAL A 391 2.75 -4.75 29.93
C VAL A 391 2.59 -5.40 31.31
N GLU A 392 1.38 -5.34 31.86
CA GLU A 392 1.04 -6.03 33.12
C GLU A 392 0.73 -7.50 32.84
N GLU A 393 -0.13 -7.74 31.84
CA GLU A 393 -0.51 -9.07 31.38
C GLU A 393 -0.73 -9.07 29.86
N ALA A 394 -0.38 -10.17 29.21
CA ALA A 394 -0.67 -10.43 27.81
C ALA A 394 -1.03 -11.90 27.63
N HIS A 395 -2.26 -12.18 27.18
CA HIS A 395 -2.77 -13.52 26.91
C HIS A 395 -3.15 -13.63 25.43
N PRO A 396 -2.23 -14.10 24.56
CA PRO A 396 -2.45 -14.12 23.12
C PRO A 396 -3.66 -14.96 22.69
N ARG A 397 -3.91 -16.10 23.35
CA ARG A 397 -5.03 -17.00 23.02
C ARG A 397 -6.40 -16.43 23.37
N ASP A 398 -6.46 -15.65 24.45
CA ASP A 398 -7.70 -15.02 24.93
C ASP A 398 -7.90 -13.61 24.36
N ASP A 399 -6.95 -13.15 23.54
CA ASP A 399 -6.90 -11.82 22.94
C ASP A 399 -6.85 -10.65 23.96
N ILE A 400 -6.18 -10.87 25.10
CA ILE A 400 -6.12 -9.92 26.21
C ILE A 400 -4.74 -9.24 26.27
N LEU A 401 -4.76 -7.92 26.43
CA LEU A 401 -3.59 -7.11 26.77
C LEU A 401 -3.97 -6.09 27.84
N PHE A 402 -3.29 -6.15 28.98
CA PHE A 402 -3.39 -5.15 30.03
C PHE A 402 -2.10 -4.34 30.11
N LEU A 403 -2.24 -3.04 29.98
CA LEU A 403 -1.17 -2.07 30.10
C LEU A 403 -1.37 -1.26 31.38
N LYS A 404 -0.27 -0.98 32.06
CA LYS A 404 -0.23 -0.17 33.28
C LYS A 404 0.68 1.03 33.08
N GLU A 405 0.23 2.18 33.57
CA GLU A 405 1.04 3.39 33.65
C GLU A 405 2.32 3.16 34.45
N VAL A 406 3.44 3.69 33.96
CA VAL A 406 4.68 3.79 34.72
C VAL A 406 4.72 5.18 35.36
N VAL A 407 4.39 5.25 36.64
CA VAL A 407 4.48 6.49 37.43
C VAL A 407 5.97 6.78 37.67
N LYS A 408 6.45 7.95 37.23
CA LYS A 408 7.78 8.43 37.63
C LYS A 408 7.71 8.83 39.11
N GLU A 409 8.52 8.19 39.94
CA GLU A 409 8.70 8.57 41.36
C GLU A 409 9.22 10.00 41.52
#